data_AF-A0A7H2VJQ7-F1
#
_entry.id   AF-A0A7H2VJQ7-F1
#
_cell.length_a   1.000
_cell.length_b   1.000
_cell.length_c   1.000
_cell.angle_alpha   90.00
_cell.angle_beta   90.00
_cell.angle_gamma   90.00
#
_symmetry.space_group_name_H-M   'P 1'
#
loop_
_entity.id
_entity.type
_entity.pdbx_description
1 polymer ?
#
loop_
_entity_poly.entity_id
_entity_poly.type
_entity_poly.pdbx_seq_one_letter_code
_entity_poly.pdbx_strand_id
1 'polypeptide(L)'
;MATEKTYTHAVFSIADPVVKSHIEQAIYACKFRIRFPAFYDFLVEKKTVIKNQLFVSVKEKYKLYNPEITDEELEQNVEFILEERRLLDNAMGFLQTGKLLLPDIFLVSNEIMTIEEIRQLFYEVSMDFWNAVDTILYPDSGALGRLKILSYLNENGFYLPNLFPQLGLEDLFFNFLPIHLSYGKFNSSKDPQSSTGLPSTKESYEILKPLFSHASPLYFDSSSYLDYNAKVDQELTSTHFVLQMSLNEAPDNLPYILRNFLINYQSRRLDFMRNGNNNEYNAADINEINKLTDVANEVLSILDKFSNQRIGNRKEIYSLGYDAVLNAILALYFINYHFNLIFADQDLTFIDLEHAVSLVNDTSGKRQKDDHLNNEYVYGEPLAFGKSYESFINKLEKVFLNLEEFQVSISPPNRGKRKISNIQITLKESILPSLKSSKKSRPQTKNLNISSLKKTIREFLKKRVPEVETVIQF
;
A
#
# COMPACT_ATOMS: atom_id res chain seq x y z
N MET A 1 -19.82 -16.44 -19.11
CA MET A 1 -18.51 -16.71 -19.73
C MET A 1 -17.86 -15.38 -20.06
N ALA A 2 -17.07 -14.82 -19.15
CA ALA A 2 -16.28 -13.63 -19.39
C ALA A 2 -14.96 -14.08 -20.03
N THR A 3 -14.69 -13.63 -21.24
CA THR A 3 -13.39 -13.80 -21.89
C THR A 3 -12.35 -13.07 -21.05
N GLU A 4 -11.54 -13.81 -20.29
CA GLU A 4 -10.31 -13.32 -19.68
C GLU A 4 -9.39 -12.86 -20.80
N LYS A 5 -9.43 -11.57 -21.12
CA LYS A 5 -8.33 -10.92 -21.81
C LYS A 5 -7.23 -10.74 -20.76
N THR A 6 -6.41 -11.76 -20.59
CA THR A 6 -5.15 -11.65 -19.86
C THR A 6 -4.27 -10.72 -20.66
N TYR A 7 -4.14 -9.48 -20.21
CA TYR A 7 -3.29 -8.50 -20.84
C TYR A 7 -1.83 -8.89 -20.57
N THR A 8 -1.07 -9.19 -21.62
CA THR A 8 0.26 -9.80 -21.55
C THR A 8 1.42 -8.81 -21.39
N HIS A 9 1.14 -7.51 -21.28
CA HIS A 9 2.18 -6.50 -21.18
C HIS A 9 2.80 -6.44 -19.77
N ALA A 10 4.10 -6.16 -19.66
CA ALA A 10 4.82 -6.04 -18.38
C ALA A 10 4.16 -5.04 -17.40
N VAL A 11 3.51 -4.01 -17.93
CA VAL A 11 2.72 -3.03 -17.16
C VAL A 11 1.56 -3.72 -16.41
N PHE A 12 0.88 -4.70 -17.01
CA PHE A 12 -0.16 -5.48 -16.32
C PHE A 12 0.42 -6.51 -15.35
N SER A 13 1.55 -7.15 -15.66
CA SER A 13 2.14 -8.14 -14.75
C SER A 13 2.79 -7.51 -13.50
N ILE A 14 3.08 -6.21 -13.54
CA ILE A 14 3.75 -5.51 -12.44
C ILE A 14 2.81 -4.52 -11.73
N ALA A 15 2.17 -3.59 -12.44
CA ALA A 15 1.40 -2.54 -11.79
C ALA A 15 0.12 -3.05 -11.15
N ASP A 16 -0.63 -3.92 -11.83
CA ASP A 16 -1.91 -4.41 -11.32
C ASP A 16 -1.73 -5.17 -9.99
N PRO A 17 -0.77 -6.10 -9.84
CA PRO A 17 -0.51 -6.73 -8.56
C PRO A 17 0.05 -5.79 -7.47
N VAL A 18 0.95 -4.86 -7.81
CA VAL A 18 1.49 -3.88 -6.84
C VAL A 18 0.34 -3.04 -6.28
N VAL A 19 -0.52 -2.52 -7.14
CA VAL A 19 -1.69 -1.71 -6.73
C VAL A 19 -2.68 -2.55 -5.93
N LYS A 20 -2.92 -3.81 -6.31
CA LYS A 20 -3.75 -4.75 -5.53
C LYS A 20 -3.18 -5.01 -4.14
N SER A 21 -1.85 -5.09 -4.00
CA SER A 21 -1.17 -5.21 -2.71
C SER A 21 -1.43 -3.97 -1.85
N HIS A 22 -1.28 -2.77 -2.40
CA HIS A 22 -1.58 -1.52 -1.70
C HIS A 22 -3.07 -1.39 -1.32
N ILE A 23 -3.99 -1.88 -2.16
CA ILE A 23 -5.42 -1.94 -1.83
C ILE A 23 -5.67 -2.89 -0.66
N GLU A 24 -5.06 -4.08 -0.67
CA GLU A 24 -5.18 -5.04 0.43
C GLU A 24 -4.65 -4.43 1.74
N GLN A 25 -3.48 -3.80 1.69
CA GLN A 25 -2.89 -3.06 2.80
C GLN A 25 -3.84 -1.98 3.33
N ALA A 26 -4.39 -1.15 2.45
CA ALA A 26 -5.30 -0.08 2.82
C ALA A 26 -6.62 -0.60 3.40
N ILE A 27 -7.12 -1.78 2.99
CA ILE A 27 -8.25 -2.45 3.63
C ILE A 27 -7.92 -2.78 5.08
N TYR A 28 -6.75 -3.37 5.35
CA TYR A 28 -6.34 -3.70 6.71
C TYR A 28 -6.15 -2.45 7.57
N ALA A 29 -5.52 -1.41 7.02
CA ALA A 29 -5.40 -0.11 7.66
C ALA A 29 -6.77 0.47 8.02
N CYS A 30 -7.75 0.43 7.09
CA CYS A 30 -9.12 0.89 7.35
C CYS A 30 -9.79 0.08 8.46
N LYS A 31 -9.70 -1.25 8.43
CA LYS A 31 -10.26 -2.13 9.47
C LYS A 31 -9.69 -1.82 10.84
N PHE A 32 -8.38 -1.64 10.91
CA PHE A 32 -7.69 -1.30 12.15
C PHE A 32 -8.11 0.09 12.63
N ARG A 33 -8.13 1.09 11.76
CA ARG A 33 -8.55 2.47 12.08
C ARG A 33 -9.98 2.55 12.60
N ILE A 34 -10.92 1.78 12.04
CA ILE A 34 -12.30 1.75 12.56
C ILE A 34 -12.33 1.22 14.00
N ARG A 35 -11.44 0.30 14.35
CA ARG A 35 -11.38 -0.33 15.66
C ARG A 35 -10.58 0.47 16.70
N PHE A 36 -9.47 1.06 16.28
CA PHE A 36 -8.56 1.84 17.13
C PHE A 36 -8.23 3.19 16.48
N PRO A 37 -9.22 4.08 16.29
CA PRO A 37 -9.00 5.36 15.65
C PRO A 37 -7.99 6.27 16.36
N ALA A 38 -8.01 6.36 17.70
CA ALA A 38 -7.10 7.26 18.42
C ALA A 38 -5.67 6.77 18.31
N PHE A 39 -5.44 5.46 18.48
CA PHE A 39 -4.14 4.85 18.29
C PHE A 39 -3.65 4.97 16.84
N TYR A 40 -4.53 4.80 15.85
CA TYR A 40 -4.16 4.96 14.46
C TYR A 40 -3.67 6.38 14.19
N ASP A 41 -4.41 7.41 14.61
CA ASP A 41 -4.03 8.81 14.40
C ASP A 41 -2.75 9.16 15.20
N PHE A 42 -2.64 8.71 16.45
CA PHE A 42 -1.43 8.85 17.27
C PHE A 42 -0.20 8.20 16.61
N LEU A 43 -0.36 6.99 16.06
CA LEU A 43 0.72 6.28 15.41
C LEU A 43 1.13 6.93 14.08
N VAL A 44 0.19 7.49 13.31
CA VAL A 44 0.51 8.30 12.11
C VAL A 44 1.41 9.48 12.48
N GLU A 45 1.10 10.20 13.57
CA GLU A 45 1.94 11.30 14.05
C GLU A 45 3.30 10.81 14.55
N LYS A 46 3.32 9.72 15.34
CA LYS A 46 4.55 9.16 15.91
C LYS A 46 5.46 8.53 14.87
N LYS A 47 4.95 8.07 13.73
CA LYS A 47 5.78 7.52 12.64
C LYS A 47 6.86 8.53 12.20
N THR A 48 6.50 9.81 12.08
CA THR A 48 7.46 10.88 11.73
C THR A 48 8.52 11.08 12.81
N VAL A 49 8.14 10.98 14.09
CA VAL A 49 9.07 11.08 15.22
C VAL A 49 10.04 9.90 15.21
N ILE A 50 9.53 8.69 15.03
CA ILE A 50 10.34 7.46 14.93
C ILE A 50 11.32 7.58 13.76
N LYS A 51 10.84 8.00 12.58
CA LYS A 51 11.68 8.23 11.41
C LYS A 51 12.81 9.21 11.71
N ASN A 52 12.52 10.33 12.35
CA ASN A 52 13.54 11.32 12.69
C ASN A 52 14.57 10.77 13.70
N GLN A 53 14.14 9.99 14.69
CA GLN A 53 15.05 9.34 15.65
C GLN A 53 16.00 8.36 14.95
N LEU A 54 15.47 7.54 14.04
CA LEU A 54 16.28 6.65 13.21
C LEU A 54 17.22 7.45 12.29
N PHE A 55 16.70 8.52 11.67
CA PHE A 55 17.46 9.36 10.75
C PHE A 55 18.69 9.96 11.42
N VAL A 56 18.53 10.59 12.58
CA VAL A 56 19.64 11.18 13.34
C VAL A 56 20.68 10.11 13.67
N SER A 57 20.23 8.97 14.23
CA SER A 57 21.12 7.89 14.66
C SER A 57 21.90 7.27 13.49
N VAL A 58 21.23 7.01 12.37
CA VAL A 58 21.88 6.45 11.17
C VAL A 58 22.78 7.48 10.50
N LYS A 59 22.37 8.76 10.44
CA LYS A 59 23.17 9.86 9.87
C LYS A 59 24.49 10.02 10.62
N GLU A 60 24.48 9.98 11.94
CA GLU A 60 25.69 10.06 12.77
C GLU A 60 26.66 8.92 12.44
N LYS A 61 26.15 7.67 12.40
CA LYS A 61 26.96 6.49 12.09
C LYS A 61 27.49 6.49 10.66
N TYR A 62 26.65 6.90 9.70
CA TYR A 62 27.03 6.99 8.30
C TYR A 62 28.10 8.06 8.06
N LYS A 63 28.04 9.21 8.74
CA LYS A 63 29.08 10.26 8.63
C LYS A 63 30.44 9.78 9.13
N LEU A 64 30.47 8.92 10.15
CA LEU A 64 31.71 8.28 10.61
C LEU A 64 32.28 7.30 9.57
N TYR A 65 31.41 6.57 8.88
CA TYR A 65 31.77 5.65 7.81
C TYR A 65 32.30 6.38 6.56
N ASN A 66 31.67 7.50 6.17
CA ASN A 66 32.10 8.32 5.04
C ASN A 66 32.19 9.81 5.43
N PRO A 67 33.34 10.29 5.94
CA PRO A 67 33.49 11.66 6.43
C PRO A 67 33.38 12.73 5.33
N GLU A 68 33.77 12.39 4.10
CA GLU A 68 33.85 13.31 2.96
C GLU A 68 32.52 13.50 2.22
N ILE A 69 31.47 12.75 2.60
CA ILE A 69 30.15 12.88 1.99
C ILE A 69 29.57 14.28 2.20
N THR A 70 28.94 14.83 1.16
CA THR A 70 28.19 16.09 1.27
C THR A 70 26.96 15.90 2.15
N ASP A 71 26.48 16.96 2.79
CA ASP A 71 25.29 16.86 3.65
C ASP A 71 24.05 16.45 2.85
N GLU A 72 23.90 16.95 1.62
CA GLU A 72 22.79 16.62 0.72
C GLU A 72 22.78 15.13 0.34
N GLU A 73 23.93 14.58 -0.06
CA GLU A 73 24.05 13.15 -0.38
C GLU A 73 23.89 12.26 0.86
N LEU A 74 24.36 12.72 2.02
CA LEU A 74 24.18 12.02 3.28
C LEU A 74 22.71 11.91 3.64
N GLU A 75 21.96 13.00 3.57
CA GLU A 75 20.53 12.99 3.86
C GLU A 75 19.76 12.10 2.90
N GLN A 76 20.08 12.14 1.60
CA GLN A 76 19.49 11.24 0.60
C GLN A 76 19.80 9.77 0.87
N ASN A 77 21.04 9.43 1.23
CA ASN A 77 21.44 8.05 1.50
C ASN A 77 20.80 7.51 2.79
N VAL A 78 20.71 8.34 3.83
CA VAL A 78 20.03 7.95 5.07
C VAL A 78 18.54 7.75 4.81
N GLU A 79 17.90 8.65 4.07
CA GLU A 79 16.50 8.54 3.69
C GLU A 79 16.23 7.25 2.89
N PHE A 80 17.11 6.91 1.95
CA PHE A 80 17.08 5.65 1.21
C PHE A 80 17.17 4.44 2.15
N ILE A 81 18.01 4.48 3.19
CA ILE A 81 18.10 3.41 4.18
C ILE A 81 16.80 3.26 4.98
N LEU A 82 16.19 4.36 5.40
CA LEU A 82 14.96 4.33 6.19
C LEU A 82 13.77 3.82 5.39
N GLU A 83 13.58 4.32 4.18
CA GLU A 83 12.38 4.11 3.36
C GLU A 83 12.54 2.92 2.41
N GLU A 84 13.55 2.94 1.54
CA GLU A 84 13.72 1.93 0.48
C GLU A 84 14.29 0.62 1.01
N ARG A 85 15.27 0.72 1.92
CA ARG A 85 15.82 -0.45 2.64
C ARG A 85 15.02 -0.84 3.87
N ARG A 86 13.94 -0.09 4.15
CA ARG A 86 12.89 -0.43 5.12
C ARG A 86 13.34 -0.51 6.58
N LEU A 87 14.38 0.24 6.97
CA LEU A 87 14.78 0.28 8.37
C LEU A 87 13.64 0.82 9.26
N LEU A 88 12.86 1.78 8.75
CA LEU A 88 11.68 2.30 9.45
C LEU A 88 10.62 1.22 9.68
N ASP A 89 10.29 0.43 8.65
CA ASP A 89 9.33 -0.67 8.80
C ASP A 89 9.82 -1.73 9.80
N ASN A 90 11.12 -2.02 9.81
CA ASN A 90 11.71 -2.97 10.76
C ASN A 90 11.64 -2.44 12.21
N ALA A 91 11.88 -1.14 12.42
CA ALA A 91 11.71 -0.50 13.73
C ALA A 91 10.24 -0.53 14.18
N MET A 92 9.30 -0.24 13.27
CA MET A 92 7.86 -0.33 13.52
C MET A 92 7.42 -1.77 13.84
N GLY A 93 7.99 -2.76 13.15
CA GLY A 93 7.78 -4.18 13.44
C GLY A 93 8.33 -4.59 14.81
N PHE A 94 9.43 -3.97 15.25
CA PHE A 94 9.99 -4.17 16.58
C PHE A 94 9.02 -3.69 17.68
N LEU A 95 8.26 -2.62 17.44
CA LEU A 95 7.23 -2.15 18.39
C LEU A 95 6.22 -3.26 18.74
N GLN A 96 5.80 -4.03 17.72
CA GLN A 96 4.84 -5.12 17.88
C GLN A 96 5.48 -6.38 18.48
N THR A 97 6.69 -6.72 18.04
CA THR A 97 7.26 -8.07 18.24
C THR A 97 8.33 -8.14 19.32
N GLY A 98 8.97 -7.01 19.65
CA GLY A 98 10.16 -6.94 20.49
C GLY A 98 11.38 -7.67 19.91
N LYS A 99 11.36 -8.01 18.62
CA LYS A 99 12.40 -8.81 17.96
C LYS A 99 12.96 -8.07 16.76
N LEU A 100 14.28 -8.06 16.66
CA LEU A 100 14.97 -7.64 15.43
C LEU A 100 14.89 -8.80 14.43
N LEU A 101 13.93 -8.72 13.52
CA LEU A 101 13.65 -9.79 12.55
C LEU A 101 14.67 -9.79 11.41
N LEU A 102 14.97 -8.60 10.88
CA LEU A 102 15.91 -8.39 9.80
C LEU A 102 16.75 -7.13 10.08
N PRO A 103 18.04 -7.27 10.41
CA PRO A 103 18.95 -6.12 10.42
C PRO A 103 19.19 -5.64 8.99
N ASP A 104 19.37 -4.33 8.79
CA ASP A 104 19.79 -3.82 7.49
C ASP A 104 21.20 -4.33 7.15
N ILE A 105 21.30 -5.11 6.08
CA ILE A 105 22.54 -5.77 5.68
C ILE A 105 23.63 -4.77 5.32
N PHE A 106 23.30 -3.62 4.71
CA PHE A 106 24.33 -2.66 4.32
C PHE A 106 24.93 -1.98 5.54
N LEU A 107 24.09 -1.64 6.53
CA LEU A 107 24.58 -1.09 7.79
C LEU A 107 25.53 -2.08 8.48
N VAL A 108 25.16 -3.37 8.51
CA VAL A 108 25.96 -4.41 9.18
C VAL A 108 27.22 -4.77 8.40
N SER A 109 27.11 -5.07 7.10
CA SER A 109 28.22 -5.56 6.28
C SER A 109 29.29 -4.49 6.02
N ASN A 110 28.92 -3.22 6.02
CA ASN A 110 29.88 -2.11 5.91
C ASN A 110 30.35 -1.60 7.28
N GLU A 111 30.03 -2.31 8.36
CA GLU A 111 30.40 -1.95 9.74
C GLU A 111 29.96 -0.52 10.15
N ILE A 112 28.89 -0.01 9.51
CA ILE A 112 28.30 1.29 9.84
C ILE A 112 27.58 1.18 11.19
N MET A 113 26.87 0.06 11.40
CA MET A 113 26.24 -0.30 12.68
C MET A 113 26.30 -1.81 12.89
N THR A 114 26.57 -2.23 14.12
CA THR A 114 26.45 -3.62 14.56
C THR A 114 24.98 -4.02 14.78
N ILE A 115 24.72 -5.34 14.80
CA ILE A 115 23.38 -5.88 15.10
C ILE A 115 22.91 -5.42 16.49
N GLU A 116 23.81 -5.40 17.47
CA GLU A 116 23.57 -4.92 18.82
C GLU A 116 23.21 -3.43 18.86
N GLU A 117 23.89 -2.58 18.10
CA GLU A 117 23.55 -1.16 17.98
C GLU A 117 22.17 -0.95 17.33
N ILE A 118 21.84 -1.70 16.27
CA ILE A 118 20.52 -1.66 15.65
C ILE A 118 19.44 -2.11 16.65
N ARG A 119 19.69 -3.21 17.37
CA ARG A 119 18.76 -3.73 18.39
C ARG A 119 18.54 -2.72 19.52
N GLN A 120 19.61 -2.06 19.98
CA GLN A 120 19.53 -1.04 21.02
C GLN A 120 18.72 0.18 20.54
N LEU A 121 18.99 0.68 19.33
CA LEU A 121 18.23 1.76 18.72
C LEU A 121 16.73 1.42 18.63
N PHE A 122 16.39 0.21 18.18
CA PHE A 122 15.00 -0.22 18.08
C PHE A 122 14.34 -0.38 19.45
N TYR A 123 15.09 -0.81 20.46
CA TYR A 123 14.60 -0.89 21.84
C TYR A 123 14.28 0.49 22.41
N GLU A 124 15.14 1.48 22.19
CA GLU A 124 14.92 2.88 22.60
C GLU A 124 13.69 3.47 21.94
N VAL A 125 13.60 3.36 20.61
CA VAL A 125 12.41 3.74 19.82
C VAL A 125 11.15 3.08 20.38
N SER A 126 11.22 1.79 20.72
CA SER A 126 10.08 1.06 21.25
C SER A 126 9.66 1.50 22.64
N MET A 127 10.62 1.74 23.53
CA MET A 127 10.35 2.24 24.87
C MET A 127 9.73 3.63 24.81
N ASP A 128 10.29 4.54 24.02
CA ASP A 128 9.77 5.90 23.85
C ASP A 128 8.35 5.90 23.28
N PHE A 129 8.10 5.06 22.27
CA PHE A 129 6.78 4.90 21.67
C PHE A 129 5.75 4.40 22.69
N TRP A 130 6.03 3.28 23.36
CA TRP A 130 5.06 2.69 24.28
C TRP A 130 4.87 3.51 25.55
N ASN A 131 5.90 4.20 26.04
CA ASN A 131 5.76 5.17 27.12
C ASN A 131 4.80 6.29 26.69
N ALA A 132 4.97 6.83 25.48
CA ALA A 132 4.07 7.86 24.98
C ALA A 132 2.63 7.34 24.81
N VAL A 133 2.43 6.09 24.39
CA VAL A 133 1.10 5.46 24.36
C VAL A 133 0.50 5.42 25.77
N ASP A 134 1.25 4.93 26.75
CA ASP A 134 0.77 4.72 28.11
C ASP A 134 0.52 6.05 28.85
N THR A 135 1.29 7.10 28.59
CA THR A 135 1.21 8.37 29.34
C THR A 135 0.46 9.49 28.60
N ILE A 136 0.42 9.47 27.27
CA ILE A 136 -0.21 10.53 26.46
C ILE A 136 -1.53 10.04 25.88
N LEU A 137 -1.54 8.88 25.24
CA LEU A 137 -2.74 8.38 24.55
C LEU A 137 -3.73 7.73 25.52
N TYR A 138 -3.24 6.94 26.47
CA TYR A 138 -4.06 6.21 27.44
C TYR A 138 -3.65 6.50 28.90
N PRO A 139 -3.60 7.77 29.34
CA PRO A 139 -3.11 8.12 30.68
C PRO A 139 -3.85 7.38 31.81
N ASP A 140 -5.13 7.10 31.64
CA ASP A 140 -5.97 6.43 32.65
C ASP A 140 -5.92 4.89 32.57
N SER A 141 -5.61 4.33 31.39
CA SER A 141 -5.56 2.87 31.18
C SER A 141 -4.15 2.30 31.19
N GLY A 142 -3.13 3.15 31.01
CA GLY A 142 -1.72 2.79 30.95
C GLY A 142 -1.45 1.57 30.05
N ALA A 143 -0.63 0.65 30.55
CA ALA A 143 -0.21 -0.57 29.85
C ALA A 143 -1.35 -1.48 29.37
N LEU A 144 -2.57 -1.30 29.87
CA LEU A 144 -3.74 -2.06 29.41
C LEU A 144 -4.08 -1.73 27.94
N GLY A 145 -3.93 -0.47 27.51
CA GLY A 145 -4.15 -0.07 26.11
C GLY A 145 -3.17 -0.78 25.17
N ARG A 146 -1.88 -0.72 25.50
CA ARG A 146 -0.80 -1.43 24.79
C ARG A 146 -1.08 -2.92 24.62
N LEU A 147 -1.40 -3.63 25.71
CA LEU A 147 -1.64 -5.07 25.67
C LEU A 147 -2.77 -5.45 24.72
N LYS A 148 -3.84 -4.65 24.69
CA LYS A 148 -5.03 -4.93 23.87
C LYS A 148 -4.80 -4.68 22.39
N ILE A 149 -4.08 -3.61 22.04
CA ILE A 149 -3.68 -3.36 20.65
C ILE A 149 -2.82 -4.51 20.14
N LEU A 150 -1.80 -4.92 20.91
CA LEU A 150 -0.94 -6.05 20.54
C LEU A 150 -1.73 -7.35 20.41
N SER A 151 -2.68 -7.63 21.32
CA SER A 151 -3.57 -8.80 21.22
C SER A 151 -4.37 -8.79 19.93
N TYR A 152 -5.02 -7.65 19.61
CA TYR A 152 -5.82 -7.53 18.40
C TYR A 152 -4.99 -7.70 17.13
N LEU A 153 -3.79 -7.10 17.08
CA LEU A 153 -2.87 -7.28 15.96
C LEU A 153 -2.53 -8.76 15.75
N ASN A 154 -2.18 -9.46 16.83
CA ASN A 154 -1.79 -10.87 16.78
C ASN A 154 -2.97 -11.80 16.43
N GLU A 155 -4.15 -11.59 17.03
CA GLU A 155 -5.36 -12.39 16.79
C GLU A 155 -5.86 -12.28 15.35
N ASN A 156 -5.69 -11.11 14.73
CA ASN A 156 -6.14 -10.84 13.36
C ASN A 156 -5.04 -11.04 12.31
N GLY A 157 -3.83 -11.42 12.72
CA GLY A 157 -2.67 -11.57 11.82
C GLY A 157 -2.26 -10.25 11.17
N PHE A 158 -2.52 -9.11 11.83
CA PHE A 158 -2.10 -7.80 11.36
C PHE A 158 -0.65 -7.53 11.75
N TYR A 159 0.11 -7.05 10.78
CA TYR A 159 1.48 -6.62 10.98
C TYR A 159 1.53 -5.09 10.99
N LEU A 160 2.05 -4.51 12.07
CA LEU A 160 1.96 -3.08 12.34
C LEU A 160 2.51 -2.21 11.19
N PRO A 161 3.68 -2.50 10.58
CA PRO A 161 4.15 -1.77 9.41
C PRO A 161 3.15 -1.77 8.24
N ASN A 162 2.38 -2.84 8.08
CA ASN A 162 1.38 -2.94 7.02
C ASN A 162 0.11 -2.14 7.30
N LEU A 163 -0.11 -1.63 8.50
CA LEU A 163 -1.27 -0.80 8.78
C LEU A 163 -1.07 0.66 8.35
N PHE A 164 0.13 1.01 7.87
CA PHE A 164 0.49 2.35 7.44
C PHE A 164 1.02 2.27 6.01
N PRO A 165 0.13 2.36 5.00
CA PRO A 165 0.59 2.35 3.63
C PRO A 165 1.53 3.52 3.43
N GLN A 166 2.70 3.25 2.85
CA GLN A 166 3.68 4.29 2.52
C GLN A 166 3.07 5.33 1.56
N LEU A 167 2.15 4.86 0.73
CA LEU A 167 1.24 5.65 -0.08
C LEU A 167 -0.05 5.95 0.68
N GLY A 168 -0.34 7.22 0.94
CA GLY A 168 -1.68 7.63 1.33
C GLY A 168 -2.70 7.21 0.26
N LEU A 169 -3.97 7.04 0.62
CA LEU A 169 -5.01 6.65 -0.35
C LEU A 169 -5.17 7.66 -1.49
N GLU A 170 -4.94 8.94 -1.21
CA GLU A 170 -4.95 10.00 -2.23
C GLU A 170 -3.76 9.81 -3.19
N ASP A 171 -2.55 9.58 -2.68
CA ASP A 171 -1.36 9.31 -3.50
C ASP A 171 -1.48 8.01 -4.30
N LEU A 172 -2.01 6.93 -3.71
CA LEU A 172 -2.28 5.68 -4.41
C LEU A 172 -3.24 5.91 -5.58
N PHE A 173 -4.27 6.74 -5.37
CA PHE A 173 -5.21 7.10 -6.41
C PHE A 173 -4.54 7.92 -7.52
N PHE A 174 -3.77 8.95 -7.18
CA PHE A 174 -3.10 9.82 -8.15
C PHE A 174 -1.96 9.11 -8.89
N ASN A 175 -1.24 8.22 -8.25
CA ASN A 175 -0.17 7.46 -8.90
C ASN A 175 -0.74 6.38 -9.81
N PHE A 176 -1.91 5.80 -9.47
CA PHE A 176 -2.53 4.77 -10.31
C PHE A 176 -3.35 5.33 -11.47
N LEU A 177 -3.98 6.49 -11.33
CA LEU A 177 -4.90 7.05 -12.34
C LEU A 177 -4.23 7.37 -13.70
N PRO A 178 -3.04 7.98 -13.80
CA PRO A 178 -2.31 8.16 -15.06
C PRO A 178 -2.03 6.85 -15.76
N ILE A 179 -1.66 5.84 -14.96
CA ILE A 179 -1.41 4.48 -15.43
C ILE A 179 -2.72 3.96 -16.02
N HIS A 180 -3.82 4.05 -15.24
CA HIS A 180 -5.20 3.73 -15.65
C HIS A 180 -5.63 4.29 -16.99
N LEU A 181 -5.37 5.58 -17.21
CA LEU A 181 -5.73 6.26 -18.44
C LEU A 181 -4.77 5.94 -19.59
N SER A 182 -3.54 5.50 -19.30
CA SER A 182 -2.54 5.13 -20.29
C SER A 182 -2.65 3.68 -20.76
N TYR A 183 -3.44 2.84 -20.08
CA TYR A 183 -3.45 1.39 -20.34
C TYR A 183 -3.88 0.98 -21.74
N GLY A 184 -4.83 1.68 -22.36
CA GLY A 184 -5.24 1.26 -23.69
C GLY A 184 -4.19 1.55 -24.76
N LYS A 185 -3.04 2.20 -24.43
CA LYS A 185 -1.83 2.20 -25.27
C LYS A 185 -1.15 0.82 -25.31
N PHE A 186 -1.37 -0.04 -24.30
CA PHE A 186 -0.80 -1.38 -24.18
C PHE A 186 -1.73 -2.51 -24.67
N ASN A 187 -2.89 -2.16 -25.23
CA ASN A 187 -3.87 -3.14 -25.66
C ASN A 187 -3.52 -3.65 -27.08
N SER A 188 -2.70 -4.71 -27.15
CA SER A 188 -2.26 -5.37 -28.38
C SER A 188 -3.30 -6.30 -29.01
N SER A 189 -4.59 -6.15 -28.68
CA SER A 189 -5.63 -7.11 -29.11
C SER A 189 -5.92 -7.14 -30.62
N LYS A 190 -5.06 -6.55 -31.46
CA LYS A 190 -5.02 -6.73 -32.91
C LYS A 190 -3.55 -6.78 -33.34
N ASP A 191 -3.13 -7.95 -33.81
CA ASP A 191 -1.82 -8.34 -34.36
C ASP A 191 -0.66 -8.66 -33.38
N PRO A 192 -0.32 -9.95 -33.20
CA PRO A 192 0.92 -10.39 -32.57
C PRO A 192 2.19 -10.07 -33.39
N GLN A 193 2.06 -9.70 -34.67
CA GLN A 193 3.19 -9.50 -35.59
C GLN A 193 3.51 -8.04 -35.92
N SER A 194 2.67 -7.09 -35.49
CA SER A 194 2.95 -5.66 -35.65
C SER A 194 3.28 -5.04 -34.29
N SER A 195 4.57 -4.87 -33.99
CA SER A 195 5.08 -4.10 -32.85
C SER A 195 4.78 -2.59 -32.95
N THR A 196 4.14 -2.15 -34.03
CA THR A 196 3.75 -0.75 -34.27
C THR A 196 2.54 -0.36 -33.43
N GLY A 197 2.79 0.08 -32.20
CA GLY A 197 1.77 0.64 -31.30
C GLY A 197 2.00 0.40 -29.82
N LEU A 198 2.97 -0.44 -29.44
CA LEU A 198 3.36 -0.62 -28.04
C LEU A 198 4.27 0.53 -27.59
N PRO A 199 4.11 1.04 -26.36
CA PRO A 199 5.05 2.02 -25.79
C PRO A 199 6.46 1.44 -25.69
N SER A 200 7.46 2.27 -25.97
CA SER A 200 8.87 1.95 -25.75
C SER A 200 9.16 1.63 -24.27
N THR A 201 10.33 1.04 -23.98
CA THR A 201 10.79 0.79 -22.61
C THR A 201 10.83 2.07 -21.78
N LYS A 202 11.24 3.19 -22.40
CA LYS A 202 11.28 4.51 -21.77
C LYS A 202 9.88 5.05 -21.48
N GLU A 203 8.95 4.95 -22.42
CA GLU A 203 7.55 5.35 -22.19
C GLU A 203 6.86 4.48 -21.14
N SER A 204 7.14 3.17 -21.14
CA SER A 204 6.67 2.25 -20.10
C SER A 204 7.26 2.57 -18.73
N TYR A 205 8.48 3.15 -18.68
CA TYR A 205 9.06 3.64 -17.44
C TYR A 205 8.35 4.86 -16.92
N GLU A 206 8.24 5.91 -17.72
CA GLU A 206 7.58 7.14 -17.27
C GLU A 206 6.14 6.88 -16.81
N ILE A 207 5.43 5.97 -17.47
CA ILE A 207 4.08 5.57 -17.06
C ILE A 207 4.07 4.85 -15.70
N LEU A 208 5.03 3.96 -15.44
CA LEU A 208 5.03 3.14 -14.22
C LEU A 208 5.80 3.73 -13.05
N LYS A 209 6.68 4.71 -13.31
CA LYS A 209 7.55 5.36 -12.33
C LYS A 209 6.82 5.77 -11.05
N PRO A 210 5.57 6.31 -11.08
CA PRO A 210 4.85 6.66 -9.86
C PRO A 210 4.52 5.47 -8.93
N LEU A 211 4.53 4.22 -9.41
CA LEU A 211 4.32 3.03 -8.57
C LEU A 211 5.61 2.50 -7.95
N PHE A 212 6.76 2.80 -8.56
CA PHE A 212 8.05 2.25 -8.15
C PHE A 212 8.84 3.17 -7.21
N SER A 213 8.40 4.41 -7.03
CA SER A 213 8.96 5.32 -6.03
C SER A 213 8.51 5.00 -4.60
N HIS A 214 7.87 3.85 -4.37
CA HIS A 214 7.32 3.46 -3.06
C HIS A 214 7.64 2.00 -2.79
N ALA A 215 8.07 1.69 -1.57
CA ALA A 215 8.28 0.32 -1.16
C ALA A 215 6.95 -0.44 -1.16
N SER A 216 6.99 -1.66 -1.72
CA SER A 216 5.83 -2.53 -1.73
C SER A 216 5.46 -2.98 -0.30
N PRO A 217 4.16 -3.18 0.00
CA PRO A 217 3.72 -3.65 1.32
C PRO A 217 4.40 -4.97 1.69
N LEU A 218 4.72 -5.20 2.97
CA LEU A 218 5.21 -6.51 3.40
C LEU A 218 4.06 -7.51 3.30
N TYR A 219 4.33 -8.72 2.83
CA TYR A 219 3.36 -9.79 3.03
C TYR A 219 3.49 -10.30 4.48
N PHE A 220 2.36 -10.64 5.09
CA PHE A 220 2.17 -10.70 6.54
C PHE A 220 3.04 -11.69 7.30
N ASP A 221 3.03 -11.47 8.63
CA ASP A 221 3.75 -12.07 9.76
C ASP A 221 5.20 -11.61 9.97
N SER A 222 5.43 -11.12 11.19
CA SER A 222 6.74 -10.92 11.81
C SER A 222 7.73 -12.07 11.60
N SER A 223 7.28 -13.31 11.47
CA SER A 223 8.15 -14.45 11.17
C SER A 223 8.29 -14.79 9.68
N SER A 224 7.59 -14.10 8.79
CA SER A 224 7.53 -14.44 7.37
C SER A 224 8.23 -13.43 6.49
N TYR A 225 9.54 -13.57 6.45
CA TYR A 225 10.38 -12.74 5.61
C TYR A 225 11.02 -13.57 4.49
N LEU A 226 11.25 -12.86 3.38
CA LEU A 226 11.96 -13.30 2.21
C LEU A 226 13.13 -12.34 2.01
N ASP A 227 14.33 -12.79 2.35
CA ASP A 227 15.55 -11.96 2.27
C ASP A 227 16.65 -12.60 1.41
N TYR A 228 17.73 -11.89 1.13
CA TYR A 228 18.89 -12.34 0.35
C TYR A 228 20.07 -12.70 1.28
N ASN A 229 20.80 -13.78 0.99
CA ASN A 229 21.95 -14.19 1.80
C ASN A 229 23.22 -13.38 1.47
N ALA A 230 23.55 -12.40 2.31
CA ALA A 230 24.70 -11.50 2.13
C ALA A 230 26.10 -12.14 2.27
N LYS A 231 26.21 -13.39 2.75
CA LYS A 231 27.53 -14.03 2.97
C LYS A 231 28.23 -14.51 1.70
N VAL A 232 27.59 -14.43 0.53
CA VAL A 232 28.11 -14.98 -0.73
C VAL A 232 28.71 -13.90 -1.65
N ASP A 233 28.55 -12.61 -1.34
CA ASP A 233 28.72 -11.52 -2.31
C ASP A 233 30.06 -10.77 -2.20
N GLN A 234 31.13 -11.35 -2.74
CA GLN A 234 32.26 -10.54 -3.21
C GLN A 234 32.26 -10.33 -4.73
N GLU A 235 31.42 -11.03 -5.50
CA GLU A 235 31.31 -10.81 -6.95
C GLU A 235 29.87 -10.88 -7.45
N LEU A 236 29.48 -9.85 -8.21
CA LEU A 236 28.20 -9.73 -8.88
C LEU A 236 28.01 -10.84 -9.94
N THR A 237 27.56 -12.03 -9.53
CA THR A 237 27.22 -13.16 -10.45
C THR A 237 25.80 -13.66 -10.23
N SER A 238 25.30 -14.59 -11.06
CA SER A 238 23.94 -15.16 -11.05
C SER A 238 23.45 -15.78 -9.73
N THR A 239 24.22 -15.67 -8.64
CA THR A 239 23.95 -16.09 -7.27
C THR A 239 23.43 -14.97 -6.34
N HIS A 240 23.30 -13.73 -6.84
CA HIS A 240 22.89 -12.50 -6.13
C HIS A 240 21.68 -12.52 -5.19
N PHE A 241 20.82 -13.55 -5.23
CA PHE A 241 19.53 -13.52 -4.54
C PHE A 241 19.19 -14.88 -3.93
N VAL A 242 20.00 -15.32 -2.98
CA VAL A 242 19.68 -16.52 -2.18
C VAL A 242 18.56 -16.20 -1.21
N LEU A 243 17.37 -16.70 -1.50
CA LEU A 243 16.16 -16.61 -0.68
C LEU A 243 16.35 -17.19 0.74
N GLN A 244 16.34 -16.35 1.76
CA GLN A 244 16.04 -16.73 3.14
C GLN A 244 14.53 -16.65 3.33
N MET A 245 13.90 -17.82 3.41
CA MET A 245 12.50 -17.98 3.81
C MET A 245 12.44 -18.40 5.26
N SER A 246 11.97 -17.52 6.13
CA SER A 246 11.31 -17.97 7.36
C SER A 246 9.83 -18.06 7.02
N LEU A 247 9.22 -19.25 7.13
CA LEU A 247 7.81 -19.47 6.82
C LEU A 247 7.15 -20.01 8.09
N ASN A 248 6.60 -19.09 8.87
CA ASN A 248 5.64 -19.44 9.92
C ASN A 248 4.20 -19.14 9.45
N GLU A 249 3.99 -19.20 8.14
CA GLU A 249 2.72 -18.99 7.47
C GLU A 249 2.04 -20.34 7.19
N ALA A 250 0.71 -20.34 7.17
CA ALA A 250 -0.02 -21.52 6.75
C ALA A 250 0.49 -21.91 5.34
N PRO A 251 0.82 -23.20 5.06
CA PRO A 251 1.34 -23.62 3.74
C PRO A 251 0.47 -23.17 2.57
N ASP A 252 -0.82 -23.05 2.87
CA ASP A 252 -1.90 -22.48 2.11
C ASP A 252 -1.69 -21.02 1.59
N ASN A 253 -0.79 -20.25 2.20
CA ASN A 253 -0.44 -18.87 1.83
C ASN A 253 0.85 -18.80 0.99
N LEU A 254 1.60 -19.89 0.89
CA LEU A 254 2.90 -19.95 0.21
C LEU A 254 2.84 -19.52 -1.27
N PRO A 255 1.83 -19.91 -2.07
CA PRO A 255 1.74 -19.46 -3.46
C PRO A 255 1.63 -17.94 -3.57
N TYR A 256 0.92 -17.28 -2.66
CA TYR A 256 0.78 -15.82 -2.64
C TYR A 256 2.07 -15.12 -2.24
N ILE A 257 2.77 -15.66 -1.22
CA ILE A 257 4.05 -15.16 -0.74
C ILE A 257 5.10 -15.18 -1.87
N LEU A 258 5.25 -16.34 -2.53
CA LEU A 258 6.19 -16.52 -3.64
C LEU A 258 5.82 -15.67 -4.86
N ARG A 259 4.52 -15.55 -5.16
CA ARG A 259 4.02 -14.72 -6.25
C ARG A 259 4.37 -13.25 -6.02
N ASN A 260 4.07 -12.73 -4.84
CA ASN A 260 4.36 -11.34 -4.49
C ASN A 260 5.86 -11.06 -4.49
N PHE A 261 6.67 -11.99 -4.00
CA PHE A 261 8.12 -11.89 -4.11
C PHE A 261 8.58 -11.77 -5.56
N LEU A 262 8.12 -12.66 -6.44
CA LEU A 262 8.52 -12.63 -7.84
C LEU A 262 8.09 -11.33 -8.53
N ILE A 263 6.92 -10.78 -8.21
CA ILE A 263 6.46 -9.49 -8.74
C ILE A 263 7.34 -8.36 -8.22
N ASN A 264 7.60 -8.32 -6.91
CA ASN A 264 8.46 -7.30 -6.31
C ASN A 264 9.90 -7.40 -6.83
N TYR A 265 10.39 -8.61 -7.07
CA TYR A 265 11.68 -8.87 -7.71
C TYR A 265 11.70 -8.32 -9.14
N GLN A 266 10.68 -8.61 -9.94
CA GLN A 266 10.55 -8.11 -11.31
C GLN A 266 10.48 -6.57 -11.34
N SER A 267 9.73 -5.98 -10.42
CA SER A 267 9.64 -4.53 -10.19
C SER A 267 11.01 -3.92 -9.88
N ARG A 268 11.65 -4.37 -8.79
CA ARG A 268 12.96 -3.86 -8.34
C ARG A 268 14.06 -4.08 -9.37
N ARG A 269 14.00 -5.17 -10.12
CA ARG A 269 14.92 -5.43 -11.23
C ARG A 269 14.74 -4.40 -12.34
N LEU A 270 13.51 -4.03 -12.70
CA LEU A 270 13.28 -2.93 -13.63
C LEU A 270 13.80 -1.62 -13.05
N ASP A 271 13.60 -1.35 -11.77
CA ASP A 271 14.09 -0.14 -11.10
C ASP A 271 15.63 -0.09 -11.10
N PHE A 272 16.30 -1.22 -10.88
CA PHE A 272 17.74 -1.37 -11.01
C PHE A 272 18.22 -1.11 -12.45
N MET A 273 17.48 -1.59 -13.46
CA MET A 273 17.75 -1.24 -14.85
C MET A 273 17.54 0.26 -15.15
N ARG A 274 16.82 0.98 -14.29
CA ARG A 274 16.39 2.36 -14.49
C ARG A 274 17.19 3.40 -13.70
N ASN A 275 17.80 3.02 -12.57
CA ASN A 275 18.50 3.95 -11.67
C ASN A 275 19.99 3.60 -11.39
N GLY A 276 20.62 2.74 -12.21
CA GLY A 276 22.04 2.41 -12.07
C GLY A 276 22.96 3.26 -12.96
N ASN A 277 23.66 4.21 -12.35
CA ASN A 277 24.77 5.01 -12.90
C ASN A 277 25.72 4.24 -13.84
N ASN A 278 26.14 4.85 -14.95
CA ASN A 278 27.32 4.50 -15.80
C ASN A 278 27.51 3.05 -16.28
N ASN A 279 26.65 2.10 -15.91
CA ASN A 279 26.76 0.70 -16.32
C ASN A 279 26.02 0.52 -17.65
N GLU A 280 26.78 0.46 -18.73
CA GLU A 280 26.29 -0.01 -20.02
C GLU A 280 26.00 -1.51 -19.91
N TYR A 281 24.71 -1.86 -19.79
CA TYR A 281 24.27 -3.25 -19.94
C TYR A 281 24.64 -3.73 -21.35
N ASN A 282 25.43 -4.78 -21.42
CA ASN A 282 25.79 -5.38 -22.70
C ASN A 282 24.62 -6.22 -23.23
N ALA A 283 24.71 -6.65 -24.50
CA ALA A 283 23.64 -7.44 -25.13
C ALA A 283 23.39 -8.80 -24.45
N ALA A 284 24.39 -9.36 -23.75
CA ALA A 284 24.23 -10.60 -22.99
C ALA A 284 23.42 -10.37 -21.71
N ASP A 285 23.69 -9.29 -20.97
CA ASP A 285 22.94 -8.90 -19.77
C ASP A 285 21.45 -8.69 -20.10
N ILE A 286 21.17 -8.01 -21.22
CA ILE A 286 19.80 -7.78 -21.70
C ILE A 286 19.11 -9.10 -22.04
N ASN A 287 19.81 -10.03 -22.69
CA ASN A 287 19.25 -11.35 -23.02
C ASN A 287 18.99 -12.19 -21.76
N GLU A 288 19.88 -12.15 -20.77
CA GLU A 288 19.68 -12.84 -19.50
C GLU A 288 18.49 -12.28 -18.73
N ILE A 289 18.36 -10.94 -18.69
CA ILE A 289 17.21 -10.27 -18.11
C ILE A 289 15.92 -10.69 -18.81
N ASN A 290 15.89 -10.69 -20.14
CA ASN A 290 14.71 -11.12 -20.91
C ASN A 290 14.33 -12.56 -20.56
N LYS A 291 15.31 -13.47 -20.56
CA LYS A 291 15.10 -14.88 -20.19
C LYS A 291 14.57 -15.04 -18.76
N LEU A 292 15.12 -14.30 -17.80
CA LEU A 292 14.63 -14.29 -16.41
C LEU A 292 13.21 -13.73 -16.30
N THR A 293 12.82 -12.80 -17.19
CA THR A 293 11.45 -12.28 -17.27
C THR A 293 10.49 -13.37 -17.72
N ASP A 294 10.85 -14.10 -18.78
CA ASP A 294 10.02 -15.16 -19.34
C ASP A 294 9.80 -16.28 -18.32
N VAL A 295 10.87 -16.71 -17.65
CA VAL A 295 10.80 -17.71 -16.57
C VAL A 295 9.94 -17.20 -15.42
N ALA A 296 10.11 -15.96 -14.98
CA ALA A 296 9.30 -15.41 -13.90
C ALA A 296 7.81 -15.33 -14.29
N ASN A 297 7.49 -14.97 -15.53
CA ASN A 297 6.11 -14.93 -16.02
C ASN A 297 5.47 -16.33 -16.06
N GLU A 298 6.22 -17.36 -16.46
CA GLU A 298 5.74 -18.75 -16.41
C GLU A 298 5.47 -19.20 -14.97
N VAL A 299 6.40 -18.91 -14.05
CA VAL A 299 6.22 -19.23 -12.62
C VAL A 299 5.04 -18.46 -12.04
N LEU A 300 4.87 -17.18 -12.36
CA LEU A 300 3.72 -16.38 -11.96
C LEU A 300 2.41 -16.98 -12.46
N SER A 301 2.35 -17.44 -13.72
CA SER A 301 1.16 -18.11 -14.27
C SER A 301 0.79 -19.37 -13.50
N ILE A 302 1.78 -20.14 -13.03
CA ILE A 302 1.56 -21.33 -12.21
C ILE A 302 1.07 -20.94 -10.81
N LEU A 303 1.73 -19.99 -10.17
CA LEU A 303 1.35 -19.49 -8.84
C LEU A 303 -0.04 -18.85 -8.85
N ASP A 304 -0.41 -18.15 -9.93
CA ASP A 304 -1.75 -17.62 -10.16
C ASP A 304 -2.80 -18.73 -10.22
N LYS A 305 -2.51 -19.86 -10.90
CA LYS A 305 -3.43 -21.01 -10.95
C LYS A 305 -3.66 -21.61 -9.56
N PHE A 306 -2.60 -21.78 -8.76
CA PHE A 306 -2.72 -22.26 -7.38
C PHE A 306 -3.51 -21.28 -6.50
N SER A 307 -3.21 -19.99 -6.64
CA SER A 307 -3.92 -18.91 -5.95
C SER A 307 -5.41 -18.85 -6.33
N ASN A 308 -5.75 -19.18 -7.58
CA ASN A 308 -7.11 -19.13 -8.11
C ASN A 308 -7.91 -20.42 -7.86
N GLN A 309 -7.28 -21.60 -7.75
CA GLN A 309 -8.02 -22.85 -7.49
C GLN A 309 -8.65 -22.90 -6.07
N ARG A 310 -8.16 -22.08 -5.13
CA ARG A 310 -8.70 -21.97 -3.77
C ARG A 310 -9.84 -20.94 -3.62
N ILE A 311 -10.29 -20.33 -4.73
CA ILE A 311 -11.34 -19.28 -4.80
C ILE A 311 -12.68 -19.65 -4.13
N GLY A 312 -12.90 -20.91 -3.76
CA GLY A 312 -14.03 -21.30 -2.92
C GLY A 312 -14.06 -20.64 -1.54
N ASN A 313 -12.92 -20.24 -0.97
CA ASN A 313 -12.86 -19.55 0.33
C ASN A 313 -11.53 -18.77 0.49
N ARG A 314 -11.59 -17.42 0.55
CA ARG A 314 -10.56 -16.48 1.05
C ARG A 314 -9.39 -16.07 0.12
N LYS A 315 -9.61 -14.98 -0.62
CA LYS A 315 -8.80 -13.74 -0.82
C LYS A 315 -9.05 -13.14 -2.21
N GLU A 316 -10.11 -12.33 -2.29
CA GLU A 316 -10.73 -11.88 -3.53
C GLU A 316 -10.20 -10.53 -4.11
N ILE A 317 -9.13 -9.91 -3.56
CA ILE A 317 -8.58 -8.65 -4.12
C ILE A 317 -7.79 -8.93 -5.41
N TYR A 318 -7.07 -10.06 -5.45
CA TYR A 318 -6.26 -10.44 -6.61
C TYR A 318 -7.10 -10.81 -7.84
N SER A 319 -8.38 -11.18 -7.65
CA SER A 319 -9.33 -11.44 -8.72
C SER A 319 -10.01 -10.17 -9.28
N LEU A 320 -9.72 -8.99 -8.74
CA LEU A 320 -10.31 -7.76 -9.26
C LEU A 320 -9.79 -7.50 -10.68
N GLY A 321 -10.72 -7.25 -11.60
CA GLY A 321 -10.38 -6.75 -12.93
C GLY A 321 -9.87 -5.31 -12.87
N TYR A 322 -9.21 -4.88 -13.94
CA TYR A 322 -8.53 -3.60 -14.04
C TYR A 322 -9.38 -2.37 -13.62
N ASP A 323 -10.64 -2.30 -14.08
CA ASP A 323 -11.57 -1.23 -13.70
C ASP A 323 -12.06 -1.32 -12.25
N ALA A 324 -12.10 -2.53 -11.69
CA ALA A 324 -12.52 -2.77 -10.32
C ALA A 324 -11.44 -2.33 -9.31
N VAL A 325 -10.16 -2.35 -9.70
CA VAL A 325 -9.04 -1.83 -8.91
C VAL A 325 -9.22 -0.33 -8.66
N LEU A 326 -9.49 0.48 -9.70
CA LEU A 326 -9.74 1.91 -9.53
C LEU A 326 -10.97 2.19 -8.64
N ASN A 327 -12.04 1.43 -8.83
CA ASN A 327 -13.24 1.57 -8.00
C ASN A 327 -13.00 1.20 -6.54
N ALA A 328 -12.14 0.21 -6.26
CA ALA A 328 -11.74 -0.17 -4.92
C ALA A 328 -10.97 0.97 -4.24
N ILE A 329 -10.03 1.62 -4.94
CA ILE A 329 -9.32 2.80 -4.42
C ILE A 329 -10.31 3.92 -4.09
N LEU A 330 -11.26 4.22 -4.98
CA LEU A 330 -12.29 5.24 -4.73
C LEU A 330 -13.21 4.88 -3.55
N ALA A 331 -13.50 3.59 -3.33
CA ALA A 331 -14.28 3.14 -2.18
C ALA A 331 -13.51 3.32 -0.86
N LEU A 332 -12.22 2.99 -0.86
CA LEU A 332 -11.33 3.22 0.27
C LEU A 332 -11.17 4.73 0.55
N TYR A 333 -11.08 5.56 -0.50
CA TYR A 333 -11.01 6.99 -0.31
C TYR A 333 -12.31 7.55 0.28
N PHE A 334 -13.46 7.05 -0.17
CA PHE A 334 -14.75 7.43 0.40
C PHE A 334 -14.85 7.09 1.90
N ILE A 335 -14.44 5.88 2.31
CA ILE A 335 -14.52 5.51 3.74
C ILE A 335 -13.58 6.37 4.59
N ASN A 336 -12.36 6.66 4.14
CA ASN A 336 -11.47 7.58 4.86
C ASN A 336 -12.07 8.99 4.99
N TYR A 337 -12.71 9.48 3.92
CA TYR A 337 -13.42 10.75 3.96
C TYR A 337 -14.62 10.73 4.92
N HIS A 338 -15.43 9.68 4.87
CA HIS A 338 -16.58 9.50 5.76
C HIS A 338 -16.13 9.45 7.22
N PHE A 339 -15.08 8.68 7.52
CA PHE A 339 -14.52 8.53 8.85
C PHE A 339 -14.07 9.88 9.42
N ASN A 340 -13.32 10.67 8.65
CA ASN A 340 -12.89 12.00 9.08
C ASN A 340 -14.06 12.97 9.30
N LEU A 341 -15.19 12.80 8.62
CA LEU A 341 -16.37 13.64 8.83
C LEU A 341 -17.09 13.33 10.14
N ILE A 342 -17.25 12.06 10.49
CA ILE A 342 -18.02 11.66 11.68
C ILE A 342 -17.24 11.84 12.99
N PHE A 343 -15.91 11.83 12.90
CA PHE A 343 -15.01 11.87 14.05
C PHE A 343 -14.27 13.22 14.21
N ALA A 344 -14.59 14.22 13.38
CA ALA A 344 -13.87 15.51 13.36
C ALA A 344 -13.81 16.23 14.72
N ASP A 345 -14.84 16.07 15.55
CA ASP A 345 -15.02 16.80 16.81
C ASP A 345 -15.09 15.85 18.03
N GLN A 346 -14.63 14.60 17.90
CA GLN A 346 -14.76 13.57 18.96
C GLN A 346 -13.42 13.22 19.59
N ASP A 347 -13.42 12.95 20.89
CA ASP A 347 -12.30 12.29 21.57
C ASP A 347 -12.35 10.79 21.26
N LEU A 348 -11.41 10.33 20.44
CA LEU A 348 -11.37 8.98 19.92
C LEU A 348 -10.84 7.95 20.93
N THR A 349 -10.20 8.40 22.01
CA THR A 349 -9.57 7.50 22.99
C THR A 349 -10.60 6.61 23.69
N PHE A 350 -11.83 7.10 23.87
CA PHE A 350 -12.95 6.33 24.41
C PHE A 350 -13.36 5.16 23.50
N ILE A 351 -13.32 5.36 22.18
CA ILE A 351 -13.68 4.33 21.18
C ILE A 351 -12.66 3.18 21.22
N ASP A 352 -11.37 3.52 21.27
CA ASP A 352 -10.29 2.54 21.39
C ASP A 352 -10.48 1.64 22.62
N LEU A 353 -10.86 2.23 23.76
CA LEU A 353 -11.00 1.58 25.05
C LEU A 353 -12.27 0.72 25.19
N GLU A 354 -13.39 1.13 24.61
CA GLU A 354 -14.67 0.39 24.65
C GLU A 354 -14.61 -0.89 23.82
N HIS A 355 -14.07 -0.81 22.60
CA HIS A 355 -13.76 -1.95 21.76
C HIS A 355 -12.75 -2.92 22.41
N ALA A 356 -11.90 -2.39 23.26
CA ALA A 356 -10.97 -3.12 24.10
C ALA A 356 -11.65 -3.85 25.29
N VAL A 357 -12.84 -3.45 25.73
CA VAL A 357 -13.61 -4.14 26.78
C VAL A 357 -14.44 -5.29 26.21
N SER A 358 -15.02 -5.13 25.00
CA SER A 358 -15.83 -6.18 24.37
C SER A 358 -15.05 -7.48 24.08
N LEU A 359 -13.75 -7.40 23.79
CA LEU A 359 -12.87 -8.54 23.48
C LEU A 359 -12.56 -9.45 24.68
N VAL A 360 -12.64 -8.93 25.91
CA VAL A 360 -12.37 -9.68 27.16
C VAL A 360 -13.59 -10.50 27.62
N ASN A 361 -14.79 -10.01 27.31
CA ASN A 361 -16.04 -10.70 27.68
C ASN A 361 -16.31 -11.95 26.82
N ASP A 362 -15.75 -12.02 25.61
CA ASP A 362 -15.86 -13.21 24.75
C ASP A 362 -14.83 -14.31 25.09
N THR A 363 -13.67 -13.95 25.65
CA THR A 363 -12.60 -14.91 25.98
C THR A 363 -12.71 -15.52 27.38
N SER A 364 -13.42 -14.88 28.31
CA SER A 364 -13.43 -15.30 29.74
C SER A 364 -14.55 -16.26 30.14
N GLY A 365 -15.46 -16.66 29.25
CA GLY A 365 -16.51 -17.67 29.50
C GLY A 365 -17.50 -17.33 30.64
N LYS A 366 -17.27 -16.24 31.36
CA LYS A 366 -18.15 -15.67 32.36
C LYS A 366 -18.74 -14.41 31.77
N ARG A 367 -19.97 -14.52 31.26
CA ARG A 367 -20.87 -13.37 31.19
C ARG A 367 -21.01 -12.83 32.62
N GLN A 368 -20.16 -11.87 33.00
CA GLN A 368 -20.48 -11.01 34.11
C GLN A 368 -21.69 -10.20 33.67
N LYS A 369 -22.83 -10.55 34.26
CA LYS A 369 -24.03 -9.72 34.26
C LYS A 369 -23.71 -8.43 35.01
N ASP A 370 -23.07 -7.50 34.33
CA ASP A 370 -23.26 -6.08 34.57
C ASP A 370 -23.89 -5.49 33.30
N ASP A 371 -25.13 -5.92 33.06
CA ASP A 371 -26.06 -5.48 31.99
C ASP A 371 -26.54 -4.01 32.19
N HIS A 372 -25.75 -3.16 32.86
CA HIS A 372 -26.10 -1.77 33.14
C HIS A 372 -25.12 -0.73 32.59
N LEU A 373 -24.13 -1.13 31.79
CA LEU A 373 -23.31 -0.21 30.98
C LEU A 373 -23.52 -0.39 29.47
N ASN A 374 -24.56 -1.15 29.07
CA ASN A 374 -24.96 -1.25 27.67
C ASN A 374 -25.74 -0.01 27.21
N ASN A 375 -25.26 0.57 26.10
CA ASN A 375 -26.02 1.24 25.03
C ASN A 375 -26.26 2.76 25.07
N GLU A 376 -25.64 3.51 25.96
CA GLU A 376 -25.61 4.97 25.82
C GLU A 376 -24.15 5.41 25.74
N TYR A 377 -23.85 6.36 24.85
CA TYR A 377 -22.53 6.98 24.59
C TYR A 377 -21.78 6.59 23.31
N VAL A 378 -22.44 6.94 22.19
CA VAL A 378 -21.91 7.60 20.97
C VAL A 378 -20.73 6.94 20.26
N TYR A 379 -21.02 5.92 19.43
CA TYR A 379 -20.54 6.00 18.04
C TYR A 379 -20.98 7.37 17.50
N GLY A 380 -20.09 8.16 16.87
CA GLY A 380 -20.54 9.37 16.17
C GLY A 380 -21.81 9.05 15.38
N GLU A 381 -22.88 9.85 15.57
CA GLU A 381 -24.22 9.51 15.10
C GLU A 381 -24.14 8.95 13.68
N PRO A 382 -24.48 7.67 13.45
CA PRO A 382 -24.17 7.01 12.20
C PRO A 382 -24.69 7.84 11.02
N LEU A 383 -23.78 8.31 10.19
CA LEU A 383 -24.15 9.24 9.13
C LEU A 383 -24.68 8.46 7.94
N ALA A 384 -25.84 8.87 7.43
CA ALA A 384 -26.44 8.24 6.26
C ALA A 384 -25.48 8.27 5.06
N PHE A 385 -25.21 7.10 4.48
CA PHE A 385 -24.29 6.91 3.35
C PHE A 385 -24.58 7.90 2.21
N GLY A 386 -25.86 8.15 1.93
CA GLY A 386 -26.29 9.08 0.88
C GLY A 386 -25.82 10.52 1.09
N LYS A 387 -25.80 11.01 2.34
CA LYS A 387 -25.38 12.39 2.67
C LYS A 387 -23.87 12.56 2.52
N SER A 388 -23.10 11.66 3.12
CA SER A 388 -21.63 11.67 3.00
C SER A 388 -21.18 11.44 1.56
N TYR A 389 -21.89 10.61 0.80
CA TYR A 389 -21.55 10.31 -0.58
C TYR A 389 -21.68 11.55 -1.48
N GLU A 390 -22.74 12.34 -1.31
CA GLU A 390 -22.92 13.58 -2.09
C GLU A 390 -21.81 14.59 -1.81
N SER A 391 -21.44 14.76 -0.54
CA SER A 391 -20.32 15.63 -0.15
C SER A 391 -18.98 15.10 -0.68
N PHE A 392 -18.77 13.79 -0.64
CA PHE A 392 -17.59 13.13 -1.18
C PHE A 392 -17.41 13.37 -2.68
N ILE A 393 -18.49 13.29 -3.47
CA ILE A 393 -18.42 13.58 -4.92
C ILE A 393 -17.99 15.02 -5.17
N ASN A 394 -18.45 15.98 -4.37
CA ASN A 394 -18.00 17.37 -4.47
C ASN A 394 -16.52 17.53 -4.07
N LYS A 395 -16.03 16.76 -3.08
CA LYS A 395 -14.60 16.74 -2.73
C LYS A 395 -13.76 16.17 -3.88
N LEU A 396 -14.14 15.00 -4.39
CA LEU A 396 -13.46 14.35 -5.53
C LEU A 396 -13.35 15.29 -6.72
N GLU A 397 -14.41 16.00 -7.03
CA GLU A 397 -14.43 16.96 -8.12
C GLU A 397 -13.37 18.06 -7.96
N LYS A 398 -13.31 18.70 -6.78
CA LYS A 398 -12.31 19.73 -6.49
C LYS A 398 -10.89 19.16 -6.58
N VAL A 399 -10.70 17.97 -6.05
CA VAL A 399 -9.44 17.23 -6.14
C VAL A 399 -9.02 17.07 -7.60
N PHE A 400 -9.90 16.59 -8.46
CA PHE A 400 -9.59 16.44 -9.89
C PHE A 400 -9.29 17.75 -10.60
N LEU A 401 -10.05 18.81 -10.31
CA LEU A 401 -9.87 20.13 -10.95
C LEU A 401 -8.55 20.80 -10.59
N ASN A 402 -7.99 20.48 -9.42
CA ASN A 402 -6.73 21.05 -8.95
C ASN A 402 -5.50 20.37 -9.56
N LEU A 403 -5.65 19.25 -10.27
CA LEU A 403 -4.53 18.49 -10.82
C LEU A 403 -4.16 19.00 -12.22
N GLU A 404 -2.92 19.44 -12.37
CA GLU A 404 -2.44 20.00 -13.63
C GLU A 404 -2.31 18.97 -14.75
N GLU A 405 -2.21 17.68 -14.44
CA GLU A 405 -1.96 16.61 -15.43
C GLU A 405 -3.24 16.16 -16.16
N PHE A 406 -4.42 16.45 -15.61
CA PHE A 406 -5.69 15.96 -16.11
C PHE A 406 -6.57 17.07 -16.68
N GLN A 407 -7.35 16.73 -17.70
CA GLN A 407 -8.53 17.49 -18.12
C GLN A 407 -9.77 16.81 -17.56
N VAL A 408 -10.61 17.60 -16.89
CA VAL A 408 -11.80 17.12 -16.20
C VAL A 408 -13.03 17.81 -16.77
N SER A 409 -14.01 17.04 -17.22
CA SER A 409 -15.33 17.53 -17.65
C SER A 409 -16.42 16.94 -16.77
N ILE A 410 -17.38 17.78 -16.38
CA ILE A 410 -18.38 17.43 -15.37
C ILE A 410 -19.78 17.63 -15.95
N SER A 411 -20.65 16.66 -15.72
CA SER A 411 -22.04 16.69 -16.18
C SER A 411 -22.99 16.77 -14.99
N PRO A 412 -23.98 17.70 -15.01
CA PRO A 412 -24.21 18.73 -16.03
C PRO A 412 -23.22 19.92 -15.92
N PRO A 413 -22.89 20.60 -17.03
CA PRO A 413 -21.96 21.74 -17.03
C PRO A 413 -22.50 22.99 -16.30
N ASN A 414 -23.82 23.20 -16.32
CA ASN A 414 -24.49 24.30 -15.61
C ASN A 414 -25.20 23.77 -14.36
N ARG A 415 -24.58 23.98 -13.19
CA ARG A 415 -24.89 23.20 -11.98
C ARG A 415 -25.96 23.73 -11.06
N GLY A 416 -26.39 24.99 -11.19
CA GLY A 416 -27.49 25.59 -10.41
C GLY A 416 -27.98 24.79 -9.19
N LYS A 417 -29.00 23.93 -9.39
CA LYS A 417 -29.56 23.00 -8.38
C LYS A 417 -29.40 21.50 -8.73
N ARG A 418 -28.60 21.15 -9.74
CA ARG A 418 -28.52 19.78 -10.27
C ARG A 418 -27.31 19.04 -9.72
N LYS A 419 -27.53 17.81 -9.24
CA LYS A 419 -26.46 16.92 -8.74
C LYS A 419 -25.53 16.48 -9.88
N ILE A 420 -24.27 16.24 -9.54
CA ILE A 420 -23.27 15.70 -10.46
C ILE A 420 -23.67 14.28 -10.86
N SER A 421 -23.83 14.03 -12.16
CA SER A 421 -24.20 12.72 -12.69
C SER A 421 -23.01 11.94 -13.26
N ASN A 422 -22.00 12.66 -13.76
CA ASN A 422 -20.80 12.05 -14.35
C ASN A 422 -19.58 12.98 -14.18
N ILE A 423 -18.43 12.39 -13.85
CA ILE A 423 -17.12 13.04 -13.92
C ILE A 423 -16.31 12.31 -14.99
N GLN A 424 -15.85 13.06 -15.98
CA GLN A 424 -15.11 12.54 -17.12
C GLN A 424 -13.66 13.04 -17.06
N ILE A 425 -12.70 12.13 -17.07
CA ILE A 425 -11.28 12.42 -16.80
C ILE A 425 -10.44 11.95 -17.99
N THR A 426 -9.57 12.83 -18.48
CA THR A 426 -8.68 12.58 -19.63
C THR A 426 -7.28 13.11 -19.32
N LEU A 427 -6.24 12.38 -19.70
CA LEU A 427 -4.84 12.81 -19.48
C LEU A 427 -4.43 13.89 -20.50
N LYS A 428 -3.83 15.01 -20.07
CA LYS A 428 -3.57 16.17 -20.97
C LYS A 428 -2.67 15.84 -22.16
N GLU A 429 -1.67 14.98 -22.00
CA GLU A 429 -0.77 14.56 -23.09
C GLU A 429 -1.51 13.84 -24.22
N SER A 430 -2.67 13.22 -23.93
CA SER A 430 -3.50 12.54 -24.94
C SER A 430 -4.29 13.50 -25.85
N ILE A 431 -4.25 14.81 -25.56
CA ILE A 431 -5.02 15.86 -26.24
C ILE A 431 -4.15 16.63 -27.25
N LEU A 432 -2.83 16.51 -27.19
CA LEU A 432 -1.93 17.14 -28.16
C LEU A 432 -2.26 16.64 -29.57
N PRO A 433 -2.57 17.54 -30.53
CA PRO A 433 -2.87 17.13 -31.90
C PRO A 433 -1.62 16.44 -32.47
N SER A 434 -1.73 15.17 -32.85
CA SER A 434 -0.70 14.53 -33.66
C SER A 434 -0.66 15.26 -35.01
N LEU A 435 0.20 16.26 -35.12
CA LEU A 435 0.58 16.83 -36.41
C LEU A 435 1.20 15.68 -37.20
N LYS A 436 0.48 15.18 -38.21
CA LYS A 436 0.90 14.19 -39.25
C LYS A 436 0.44 12.73 -39.12
N SER A 437 -0.68 12.39 -38.49
CA SER A 437 -1.31 11.07 -38.76
C SER A 437 -2.82 11.15 -38.99
N SER A 438 -3.28 10.56 -40.09
CA SER A 438 -4.68 10.55 -40.55
C SER A 438 -5.60 9.62 -39.74
N LYS A 439 -5.10 9.00 -38.66
CA LYS A 439 -5.90 8.26 -37.70
C LYS A 439 -5.87 8.98 -36.36
N LYS A 440 -6.86 9.85 -36.12
CA LYS A 440 -7.09 10.47 -34.80
C LYS A 440 -7.28 9.36 -33.76
N SER A 441 -6.25 9.02 -32.99
CA SER A 441 -6.44 8.26 -31.76
C SER A 441 -7.29 9.13 -30.85
N ARG A 442 -8.53 8.73 -30.58
CA ARG A 442 -9.36 9.46 -29.61
C ARG A 442 -8.66 9.39 -28.26
N PRO A 443 -8.54 10.52 -27.53
CA PRO A 443 -7.98 10.52 -26.19
C PRO A 443 -8.74 9.50 -25.33
N GLN A 444 -8.00 8.74 -24.51
CA GLN A 444 -8.62 7.79 -23.60
C GLN A 444 -9.19 8.54 -22.42
N THR A 445 -10.48 8.29 -22.22
CA THR A 445 -11.26 9.03 -21.25
C THR A 445 -11.95 8.05 -20.32
N LYS A 446 -11.82 8.26 -19.01
CA LYS A 446 -12.57 7.51 -18.01
C LYS A 446 -13.83 8.28 -17.64
N ASN A 447 -14.96 7.60 -17.72
CA ASN A 447 -16.25 8.12 -17.28
C ASN A 447 -16.62 7.51 -15.93
N LEU A 448 -16.65 8.34 -14.88
CA LEU A 448 -17.13 7.97 -13.55
C LEU A 448 -18.62 8.28 -13.46
N ASN A 449 -19.45 7.29 -13.77
CA ASN A 449 -20.89 7.37 -13.55
C ASN A 449 -21.19 7.32 -12.05
N ILE A 450 -21.71 8.41 -11.50
CA ILE A 450 -21.90 8.58 -10.06
C ILE A 450 -22.91 7.57 -9.48
N SER A 451 -23.98 7.23 -10.22
CA SER A 451 -24.96 6.24 -9.76
C SER A 451 -24.38 4.82 -9.68
N SER A 452 -23.55 4.46 -10.67
CA SER A 452 -22.84 3.18 -10.69
C SER A 452 -21.78 3.11 -9.59
N LEU A 453 -20.97 4.16 -9.46
CA LEU A 453 -19.94 4.27 -8.43
C LEU A 453 -20.54 4.16 -7.02
N LYS A 454 -21.68 4.80 -6.77
CA LYS A 454 -22.41 4.69 -5.49
C LYS A 454 -22.71 3.24 -5.13
N LYS A 455 -23.20 2.45 -6.09
CA LYS A 455 -23.50 1.03 -5.90
C LYS A 455 -22.22 0.24 -5.65
N THR A 456 -21.18 0.45 -6.47
CA THR A 456 -19.90 -0.25 -6.34
C THR A 456 -19.23 0.00 -5.01
N ILE A 457 -19.20 1.25 -4.53
CA ILE A 457 -18.63 1.59 -3.22
C ILE A 457 -19.40 0.88 -2.10
N ARG A 458 -20.74 0.93 -2.14
CA ARG A 458 -21.58 0.25 -1.14
C ARG A 458 -21.30 -1.26 -1.09
N GLU A 459 -21.26 -1.92 -2.25
CA GLU A 459 -21.00 -3.36 -2.34
C GLU A 459 -19.57 -3.71 -1.91
N PHE A 460 -18.57 -2.92 -2.32
CA PHE A 460 -17.18 -3.11 -1.92
C PHE A 460 -17.01 -3.02 -0.40
N LEU A 461 -17.57 -1.96 0.21
CA LEU A 461 -17.47 -1.73 1.64
C LEU A 461 -18.13 -2.85 2.44
N LYS A 462 -19.38 -3.20 2.14
CA LYS A 462 -20.09 -4.32 2.81
C LYS A 462 -19.33 -5.64 2.73
N LYS A 463 -18.65 -5.87 1.60
CA LYS A 463 -17.94 -7.12 1.37
C LYS A 463 -16.56 -7.15 2.03
N ARG A 464 -15.82 -6.03 2.02
CA ARG A 464 -14.38 -6.00 2.34
C ARG A 464 -14.03 -5.29 3.63
N VAL A 465 -14.88 -4.37 4.08
CA VAL A 465 -14.76 -3.66 5.35
C VAL A 465 -16.12 -3.69 6.04
N PRO A 466 -16.68 -4.89 6.34
CA PRO A 466 -18.00 -5.00 6.98
C PRO A 466 -18.09 -4.24 8.32
N GLU A 467 -16.96 -4.03 8.99
CA GLU A 467 -16.84 -3.26 10.22
C GLU A 467 -17.38 -1.83 10.08
N VAL A 468 -17.43 -1.30 8.85
CA VAL A 468 -17.96 0.04 8.56
C VAL A 468 -19.47 0.17 8.83
N GLU A 469 -20.22 -0.93 8.92
CA GLU A 469 -21.65 -0.88 9.27
C GLU A 469 -21.90 -0.33 10.68
N THR A 470 -20.87 -0.31 11.53
CA THR A 470 -20.92 0.35 12.85
C THR A 470 -20.98 1.88 12.76
N VAL A 471 -20.51 2.46 11.65
CA VAL A 471 -20.34 3.92 11.48
C VAL A 471 -21.08 4.50 10.26
N ILE A 472 -21.48 3.67 9.29
CA ILE A 472 -22.23 4.06 8.09
C ILE A 472 -23.62 3.42 8.06
N GLN A 473 -24.67 4.25 7.98
CA GLN A 473 -26.03 3.79 7.68
C GLN A 473 -26.25 3.66 6.16
N PHE A 474 -26.30 2.41 5.68
CA PHE A 474 -26.30 2.07 4.25
C PHE A 474 -27.63 2.17 3.51
#